data_AF-A0A9C8G670-F1
#
_entry.id   AF-A0A9C8G670-F1
#
_cell.length_a   1.000
_cell.length_b   1.000
_cell.length_c   1.000
_cell.angle_alpha   90.00
_cell.angle_beta   90.00
_cell.angle_gamma   90.00
#
_symmetry.space_group_name_H-M   'P 1'
#
loop_
_entity.id
_entity.type
_entity.pdbx_description
1 polymer ?
#
loop_
_entity_poly.entity_id
_entity_poly.type
_entity_poly.pdbx_seq_one_letter_code
_entity_poly.pdbx_strand_id
1 'polypeptide(L)'
;MRTPDGRECPYYYADFHRREVGIEVCRLLEKTPDAAEWNAEFCTACPVPEIRRANTCEKMVLHARIGRRRFWQPRRVLIRATCTLTPGEVQNPYVGCGQCHRPLHFVVAEPSSDGGKSDE
;
A
#
# COMPACT_ATOMS: atom_id res chain seq x y z
N MET A 1 13.09 6.47 2.19
CA MET A 1 14.10 5.43 2.45
C MET A 1 13.82 4.25 1.54
N ARG A 2 14.86 3.55 1.07
CA ARG A 2 14.72 2.33 0.27
C ARG A 2 15.02 1.14 1.15
N THR A 3 14.21 0.09 1.06
CA THR A 3 14.48 -1.20 1.69
C THR A 3 15.73 -1.84 1.07
N PRO A 4 16.33 -2.88 1.67
CA PRO A 4 17.54 -3.51 1.13
C PRO A 4 17.35 -4.07 -0.28
N ASP A 5 16.13 -4.48 -0.63
CA ASP A 5 15.75 -4.93 -1.96
C ASP A 5 15.38 -3.79 -2.93
N GLY A 6 15.65 -2.54 -2.54
CA GLY A 6 15.59 -1.36 -3.42
C GLY A 6 14.22 -0.70 -3.56
N ARG A 7 13.16 -1.24 -2.95
CA ARG A 7 11.80 -0.66 -3.00
C ARG A 7 11.65 0.52 -2.04
N GLU A 8 10.87 1.51 -2.46
CA GLU A 8 10.57 2.65 -1.59
C GLU A 8 9.50 2.27 -0.56
N CYS A 9 9.86 2.37 0.73
CA CYS A 9 8.95 2.10 1.83
C CYS A 9 8.99 3.26 2.84
N PRO A 10 7.85 3.92 3.12
CA PRO A 10 7.82 5.03 4.09
C PRO A 10 8.01 4.59 5.53
N TYR A 11 7.88 3.29 5.83
CA TYR A 11 8.00 2.73 7.17
C TYR A 11 9.37 2.12 7.47
N TYR A 12 10.17 1.86 6.44
CA TYR A 12 11.51 1.34 6.63
C TYR A 12 12.47 2.48 6.98
N TYR A 13 13.24 2.27 8.04
CA TYR A 13 14.32 3.15 8.45
C TYR A 13 15.57 2.30 8.72
N ALA A 14 16.71 2.85 8.32
CA ALA A 14 18.03 2.30 8.54
C ALA A 14 18.97 3.46 8.85
N ASP A 15 19.79 3.34 9.89
CA ASP A 15 20.95 4.20 10.03
C ASP A 15 22.17 3.54 9.39
N PHE A 16 23.04 4.36 8.82
CA PHE A 16 24.28 3.90 8.21
C PHE A 16 25.43 4.65 8.89
N HIS A 17 26.29 3.92 9.58
CA HIS A 17 27.51 4.47 10.15
C HIS A 17 28.71 3.86 9.46
N ARG A 18 29.52 4.67 8.76
CA ARG A 18 30.72 4.23 8.03
C ARG A 18 30.50 3.06 7.06
N ARG A 19 29.40 3.12 6.29
CA ARG A 19 28.99 2.09 5.29
C ARG A 19 28.54 0.75 5.89
N GLU A 20 28.41 0.67 7.20
CA GLU A 20 27.77 -0.43 7.91
C GLU A 20 26.36 0.01 8.34
N VAL A 21 25.39 -0.89 8.21
CA VAL A 21 24.03 -0.65 8.70
C VAL A 21 24.05 -0.86 10.20
N GLY A 22 23.72 0.17 10.98
CA GLY A 22 23.72 0.06 12.44
C GLY A 22 22.41 -0.50 12.96
N ILE A 23 21.33 0.23 12.72
CA ILE A 23 19.98 -0.03 13.21
C ILE A 23 19.03 -0.02 12.03
N GLU A 24 18.30 -1.11 11.85
CA GLU A 24 17.17 -1.21 10.94
C GLU A 24 15.88 -1.35 11.74
N VAL A 25 14.85 -0.60 11.36
CA VAL A 25 13.52 -0.74 11.96
C VAL A 25 12.41 -0.63 10.91
N CYS A 26 11.35 -1.39 11.15
CA CYS A 26 10.06 -1.18 10.49
C CYS A 26 9.13 -0.42 11.45
N ARG A 27 8.94 0.87 11.19
CA ARG A 27 8.07 1.76 12.00
C ARG A 27 6.61 1.32 12.02
N LEU A 28 6.19 0.47 11.06
CA LEU A 28 4.84 -0.09 11.03
C LEU A 28 4.65 -1.20 12.07
N LEU A 29 5.74 -1.88 12.48
CA LEU A 29 5.74 -2.95 13.47
C LEU A 29 6.23 -2.48 14.84
N GLU A 30 6.91 -1.33 14.94
CA GLU A 30 7.54 -0.81 16.16
C GLU A 30 6.61 -0.77 17.39
N LYS A 31 5.30 -0.60 17.18
CA LYS A 31 4.28 -0.60 18.26
C LYS A 31 3.62 -1.96 18.50
N THR A 32 4.20 -3.02 17.96
CA THR A 32 3.68 -4.39 18.05
C THR A 32 4.74 -5.32 18.67
N PRO A 33 4.33 -6.42 19.31
CA PRO A 33 5.26 -7.42 19.82
C PRO A 33 6.20 -7.98 18.73
N ASP A 34 5.74 -7.97 17.47
CA ASP A 34 6.48 -8.49 16.32
C ASP A 34 7.71 -7.63 15.95
N ALA A 35 7.86 -6.42 16.52
CA ALA A 35 9.03 -5.58 16.28
C ALA A 35 10.35 -6.29 16.62
N ALA A 36 10.37 -7.08 17.70
CA ALA A 36 11.56 -7.79 18.17
C ALA A 36 11.97 -8.95 17.26
N GLU A 37 11.03 -9.51 16.50
CA GLU A 37 11.26 -10.63 15.59
C GLU A 37 11.47 -10.19 14.14
N TRP A 38 11.30 -8.90 13.87
CA TRP A 38 11.44 -8.35 12.55
C TRP A 38 12.91 -8.19 12.17
N ASN A 39 13.21 -8.48 10.90
CA ASN A 39 14.48 -8.19 10.25
C ASN A 39 14.22 -7.75 8.81
N ALA A 40 15.26 -7.27 8.13
CA ALA A 40 15.12 -6.70 6.80
C ALA A 40 14.76 -7.71 5.70
N GLU A 41 14.94 -9.02 5.91
CA GLU A 41 14.54 -10.06 4.94
C GLU A 41 13.03 -10.11 4.75
N PHE A 42 12.26 -9.75 5.80
CA PHE A 42 10.81 -9.60 5.68
C PHE A 42 10.40 -8.52 4.68
N CYS A 43 11.27 -7.54 4.40
CA CYS A 43 11.01 -6.53 3.39
C CYS A 43 10.81 -7.19 2.03
N THR A 44 11.62 -8.15 1.61
CA THR A 44 11.60 -8.79 0.28
C THR A 44 10.21 -9.29 -0.15
N ALA A 45 9.41 -9.81 0.78
CA ALA A 45 8.05 -10.27 0.52
C ALA A 45 6.95 -9.38 1.14
N CYS A 46 7.33 -8.22 1.68
CA CYS A 46 6.42 -7.26 2.29
C CYS A 46 5.57 -6.57 1.22
N PRO A 47 4.22 -6.57 1.32
CA PRO A 47 3.34 -5.93 0.34
C PRO A 47 3.19 -4.41 0.53
N VAL A 48 3.78 -3.82 1.57
CA VAL A 48 3.58 -2.41 1.93
C VAL A 48 4.07 -1.44 0.86
N PRO A 49 5.26 -1.62 0.24
CA PRO A 49 5.71 -0.75 -0.84
C PRO A 49 4.73 -0.72 -2.01
N GLU A 50 4.22 -1.88 -2.44
CA GLU A 50 3.27 -1.95 -3.55
C GLU A 50 1.92 -1.33 -3.19
N ILE A 51 1.42 -1.57 -1.97
CA ILE A 51 0.19 -0.93 -1.48
C ILE A 51 0.31 0.59 -1.50
N ARG A 52 1.43 1.13 -0.99
CA ARG A 52 1.63 2.59 -0.93
C ARG A 52 1.85 3.21 -2.31
N ARG A 53 2.45 2.47 -3.24
CA ARG A 53 2.56 2.89 -4.63
C ARG A 53 1.21 2.90 -5.36
N ALA A 54 0.36 1.91 -5.10
CA ALA A 54 -0.96 1.80 -5.74
C ALA A 54 -1.98 2.77 -5.12
N ASN A 55 -1.88 3.02 -3.81
CA ASN A 55 -2.85 3.80 -3.06
C ASN A 55 -2.17 4.79 -2.11
N THR A 56 -2.26 6.07 -2.46
CA THR A 56 -1.68 7.19 -1.71
C THR A 56 -2.70 7.86 -0.78
N CYS A 57 -3.83 7.20 -0.46
CA CYS A 57 -4.81 7.74 0.46
C CYS A 57 -4.22 7.99 1.85
N GLU A 58 -4.15 9.26 2.25
CA GLU A 58 -3.63 9.69 3.57
C GLU A 58 -4.50 9.21 4.73
N LYS A 59 -5.80 9.00 4.48
CA LYS A 59 -6.77 8.51 5.47
C LYS A 59 -6.68 7.00 5.67
N MET A 60 -5.90 6.30 4.84
CA MET A 60 -5.71 4.86 4.97
C MET A 60 -4.54 4.54 5.91
N VAL A 61 -4.87 3.87 7.01
CA VAL A 61 -3.93 3.37 8.01
C VAL A 61 -3.67 1.89 7.76
N LEU A 62 -2.39 1.54 7.63
CA LEU A 62 -1.96 0.15 7.55
C LEU A 62 -1.59 -0.34 8.94
N HIS A 63 -1.90 -1.60 9.20
CA HIS A 63 -1.53 -2.34 10.39
C HIS A 63 -0.74 -3.56 9.92
N ALA A 64 0.41 -3.82 10.53
CA ALA A 64 1.25 -4.94 10.19
C ALA A 64 1.38 -5.91 11.37
N ARG A 65 1.60 -7.18 11.03
CA ARG A 65 2.05 -8.22 11.96
C ARG A 65 2.88 -9.26 11.21
N ILE A 66 3.74 -9.99 11.90
CA ILE A 66 4.52 -11.09 11.33
C ILE A 66 3.79 -12.41 11.58
N GLY A 67 3.43 -13.11 10.51
CA GLY A 67 2.73 -14.37 10.64
C GLY A 67 2.76 -15.22 9.39
N ARG A 68 2.00 -16.30 9.42
CA ARG A 68 1.80 -17.21 8.29
C ARG A 68 0.31 -17.30 8.03
N ARG A 69 -0.13 -17.35 6.77
CA ARG A 69 -1.55 -17.65 6.48
C ARG A 69 -1.85 -19.14 6.66
N ARG A 70 -0.83 -19.96 6.50
CA ARG A 70 -0.90 -21.41 6.63
C ARG A 70 0.38 -21.93 7.25
N PHE A 71 0.29 -23.00 8.04
CA PHE A 71 1.41 -23.51 8.83
C PHE A 71 2.65 -23.89 8.00
N TRP A 72 2.47 -24.37 6.75
CA TRP A 72 3.58 -24.74 5.86
C TRP A 72 4.24 -23.55 5.13
N GLN A 73 3.64 -22.36 5.17
CA GLN A 73 4.20 -21.19 4.50
C GLN A 73 5.26 -20.52 5.37
N PRO A 74 6.29 -19.89 4.77
CA PRO A 74 7.21 -19.05 5.53
C PRO A 74 6.46 -17.89 6.20
N ARG A 75 7.03 -17.39 7.30
CA ARG A 75 6.53 -16.17 7.94
C ARG A 75 6.70 -15.00 6.99
N ARG A 76 5.77 -14.07 7.04
CA ARG A 76 5.80 -12.84 6.26
C ARG A 76 5.06 -11.73 6.97
N VAL A 77 5.24 -10.52 6.48
CA VAL A 77 4.44 -9.36 6.90
C VAL A 77 3.01 -9.53 6.37
N LEU A 78 2.05 -9.56 7.29
CA LEU A 78 0.62 -9.59 6.99
C LEU A 78 0.05 -8.20 7.25
N ILE A 79 -0.68 -7.67 6.28
CA ILE A 79 -1.23 -6.32 6.32
C ILE A 79 -2.75 -6.37 6.46
N ARG A 80 -3.24 -5.57 7.39
CA ARG A 80 -4.65 -5.16 7.53
C ARG A 80 -4.71 -3.65 7.29
N ALA A 81 -5.79 -3.17 6.69
CA ALA A 81 -5.95 -1.75 6.40
C ALA A 81 -7.28 -1.24 6.96
N THR A 82 -7.28 -0.01 7.48
CA THR A 82 -8.46 0.69 7.96
C THR A 82 -8.47 2.10 7.38
N CYS A 83 -9.63 2.73 7.33
CA CYS A 83 -9.76 4.13 6.95
C CYS A 83 -10.18 4.95 8.18
N THR A 84 -9.64 6.16 8.33
CA THR A 84 -10.04 7.05 9.43
C THR A 84 -11.42 7.67 9.20
N LEU A 85 -11.94 7.66 7.98
CA LEU A 85 -13.23 8.27 7.63
C LEU A 85 -14.39 7.27 7.55
N THR A 86 -14.10 6.00 7.25
CA THR A 86 -15.13 4.98 7.14
C THR A 86 -14.90 3.89 8.17
N PRO A 87 -15.93 3.48 8.92
CA PRO A 87 -15.79 2.37 9.85
C PRO A 87 -15.50 1.08 9.08
N GLY A 88 -14.69 0.21 9.69
CA GLY A 88 -14.41 -1.12 9.17
C GLY A 88 -13.05 -1.29 8.49
N GLU A 89 -12.81 -2.52 8.04
CA GLU A 89 -11.58 -2.92 7.35
C GLU A 89 -11.67 -2.63 5.85
N VAL A 90 -10.59 -2.13 5.28
CA VAL A 90 -10.45 -1.93 3.85
C VAL A 90 -10.13 -3.29 3.22
N GLN A 91 -11.08 -3.83 2.44
CA GLN A 91 -10.98 -5.16 1.83
C GLN A 91 -9.77 -5.30 0.91
N ASN A 92 -9.52 -4.27 0.09
CA ASN A 92 -8.38 -4.24 -0.81
C ASN A 92 -7.55 -2.96 -0.60
N PRO A 93 -6.41 -3.02 0.13
CA PRO A 93 -5.60 -1.85 0.41
C PRO A 93 -4.98 -1.23 -0.85
N TYR A 94 -4.85 -1.98 -1.95
CA TYR A 94 -4.37 -1.45 -3.23
C TYR A 94 -5.35 -0.50 -3.91
N VAL A 95 -6.65 -0.59 -3.57
CA VAL A 95 -7.71 0.26 -4.14
C VAL A 95 -8.14 1.34 -3.13
N GLY A 96 -8.19 0.99 -1.85
CA GLY A 96 -8.68 1.87 -0.78
C GLY A 96 -10.12 1.58 -0.37
N CYS A 97 -10.70 2.46 0.46
CA CYS A 97 -12.03 2.21 1.04
C CYS A 97 -13.20 2.48 0.08
N GLY A 98 -12.95 2.94 -1.15
CA GLY A 98 -13.98 3.31 -2.14
C GLY A 98 -14.76 4.60 -1.83
N GLN A 99 -14.59 5.18 -0.63
CA GLN A 99 -15.30 6.40 -0.22
C GLN A 99 -14.41 7.65 -0.25
N CYS A 100 -13.11 7.52 0.03
CA CYS A 100 -12.18 8.66 0.03
C CYS A 100 -11.92 9.23 -1.37
N HIS A 101 -11.94 8.38 -2.39
CA HIS A 101 -11.68 8.77 -3.78
C HIS A 101 -12.76 8.15 -4.64
N ARG A 102 -13.90 8.85 -4.78
CA ARG A 102 -15.00 8.37 -5.63
C ARG A 102 -14.53 8.35 -7.09
N PRO A 103 -14.86 7.29 -7.86
CA PRO A 103 -14.54 7.25 -9.28
C PRO A 103 -15.17 8.44 -10.01
N LEU A 104 -14.42 9.04 -10.93
CA LEU A 104 -14.98 10.01 -11.87
C LEU A 104 -15.80 9.26 -12.91
N HIS A 105 -17.04 9.72 -13.15
CA HIS A 105 -17.88 9.21 -14.21
C HIS A 105 -17.79 10.16 -15.40
N PHE A 106 -17.26 9.68 -16.53
CA PHE A 106 -17.19 10.45 -17.77
C PHE A 106 -18.37 10.04 -18.66
N VAL A 107 -19.15 11.03 -19.12
CA VAL A 107 -20.18 10.83 -20.14
C VAL A 107 -19.56 11.20 -21.48
N VAL A 108 -19.44 10.23 -22.39
CA VAL A 108 -19.02 10.47 -23.77
C VAL A 108 -20.25 10.94 -24.54
N ALA A 109 -20.23 12.18 -25.01
CA ALA A 109 -21.27 12.67 -25.92
C ALA A 109 -21.10 11.99 -27.28
N GLU A 110 -22.16 11.34 -27.76
CA GLU A 110 -22.15 10.84 -29.14
C GLU A 110 -22.17 12.02 -30.12
N PRO A 111 -21.42 11.93 -31.23
CA PRO A 111 -21.42 12.98 -32.24
C PRO A 111 -22.84 13.17 -32.78
N SER A 112 -23.35 14.39 -32.70
CA SER A 112 -24.65 14.77 -33.24
C SER A 112 -24.64 14.57 -34.76
N SER A 113 -25.36 13.56 -35.23
CA SER A 113 -25.68 13.36 -36.64
C SER A 113 -26.74 14.38 -37.05
N ASP A 114 -26.35 15.66 -37.16
CA ASP A 114 -27.22 16.67 -37.77
C ASP A 114 -26.99 16.63 -39.28
N GLY A 115 -28.05 16.23 -39.99
CA GLY A 115 -28.03 15.90 -41.40
C GLY A 115 -27.99 17.13 -42.28
N GLY A 116 -26.88 17.32 -43.00
CA GLY A 116 -26.81 18.22 -44.14
C GLY A 116 -27.20 17.49 -45.43
N LYS A 117 -28.49 17.41 -45.73
CA LYS A 117 -28.95 17.10 -47.09
C LYS A 117 -28.90 18.40 -47.89
N SER A 118 -27.86 18.57 -48.69
CA SER A 118 -27.79 19.62 -49.72
C SER A 118 -28.43 19.03 -50.98
N ASP A 119 -29.66 19.42 -51.27
CA ASP A 119 -30.25 19.24 -52.59
C ASP A 119 -29.64 20.31 -53.52
N GLU A 120 -28.97 19.88 -54.59
CA GLU A 120 -28.74 20.68 -55.81
C GLU A 120 -28.72 19.75 -57.03
#